data_AF-A0A9X3MSI7-F1
#
_entry.id   AF-A0A9X3MSI7-F1
#
_cell.length_a   1.000
_cell.length_b   1.000
_cell.length_c   1.000
_cell.angle_alpha   90.00
_cell.angle_beta   90.00
_cell.angle_gamma   90.00
#
_symmetry.space_group_name_H-M   'P 1'
#
loop_
_entity.id
_entity.type
_entity.pdbx_description
1 polymer ?
#
loop_
_entity_poly.entity_id
_entity_poly.type
_entity_poly.pdbx_seq_one_letter_code
_entity_poly.pdbx_strand_id
1 'polypeptide(L)'
;MDQIRRGNYDSGQDYVLEYGELRFTFNERDFSERVEQAARKLGFVGRPLEETELEDLVNLTVNGEVVDPASGLGEHVNDCWPDLVGPADRSLVHWLRRLVFRSAWLDQRVKEGELDVVFDEITHTFGYVQPERDREPIELSPEPSWRRVAYGLRRY
;
A
#
# COMPACT_ATOMS: atom_id res chain seq x y z
N MET A 1 33.26 -9.64 -6.35
CA MET A 1 32.30 -8.52 -6.44
C MET A 1 31.03 -9.02 -5.80
N ASP A 2 30.90 -8.81 -4.50
CA ASP A 2 29.68 -9.18 -3.78
C ASP A 2 28.58 -8.24 -4.22
N GLN A 3 27.67 -8.77 -5.02
CA GLN A 3 26.35 -8.19 -5.22
C GLN A 3 25.74 -8.10 -3.83
N ILE A 4 25.82 -6.92 -3.20
CA ILE A 4 25.18 -6.64 -1.91
C ILE A 4 23.75 -7.12 -2.07
N ARG A 5 23.39 -8.20 -1.36
CA ARG A 5 22.01 -8.67 -1.30
C ARG A 5 21.23 -7.52 -0.68
N ARG A 6 20.58 -6.71 -1.51
CA ARG A 6 19.66 -5.66 -1.08
C ARG A 6 18.75 -6.29 -0.02
N GLY A 7 18.74 -5.72 1.17
CA GLY A 7 17.99 -6.27 2.29
C GLY A 7 16.51 -6.36 1.92
N ASN A 8 15.89 -7.50 2.21
CA ASN A 8 14.44 -7.57 2.25
C ASN A 8 13.94 -6.77 3.45
N TYR A 9 12.84 -6.05 3.28
CA TYR A 9 12.18 -5.40 4.41
C TYR A 9 11.63 -6.46 5.37
N ASP A 10 11.88 -6.28 6.66
CA ASP A 10 11.39 -7.13 7.74
C ASP A 10 10.92 -6.27 8.91
N SER A 11 9.65 -6.40 9.28
CA SER A 11 9.09 -5.87 10.52
C SER A 11 8.46 -6.94 11.42
N GLY A 12 8.43 -8.20 10.99
CA GLY A 12 7.73 -9.30 11.66
C GLY A 12 7.40 -10.45 10.71
N GLN A 13 6.64 -11.45 11.17
CA GLN A 13 6.43 -12.72 10.46
C GLN A 13 4.95 -13.09 10.22
N ASP A 14 4.04 -12.15 10.46
CA ASP A 14 2.58 -12.39 10.37
C ASP A 14 2.10 -12.38 8.90
N TYR A 15 2.69 -11.51 8.08
CA TYR A 15 2.37 -11.41 6.65
C TYR A 15 3.62 -11.44 5.76
N VAL A 16 3.46 -11.98 4.55
CA VAL A 16 4.51 -12.08 3.53
C VAL A 16 3.99 -11.52 2.22
N LEU A 17 4.74 -10.60 1.60
CA LEU A 17 4.49 -10.16 0.22
C LEU A 17 5.71 -10.43 -0.65
N GLU A 18 5.45 -10.98 -1.82
CA GLU A 18 6.46 -11.27 -2.84
C GLU A 18 6.22 -10.40 -4.07
N TYR A 19 7.28 -9.79 -4.57
CA TYR A 19 7.25 -9.00 -5.80
C TYR A 19 8.52 -9.25 -6.60
N GLY A 20 8.41 -10.05 -7.66
CA GLY A 20 9.58 -10.53 -8.40
C GLY A 20 10.46 -11.41 -7.52
N GLU A 21 11.71 -11.00 -7.31
CA GLU A 21 12.69 -11.72 -6.48
C GLU A 21 12.72 -11.26 -5.02
N LEU A 22 11.97 -10.21 -4.68
CA LEU A 22 11.94 -9.63 -3.34
C LEU A 22 10.81 -10.25 -2.51
N ARG A 23 11.12 -10.55 -1.25
CA ARG A 23 10.18 -11.13 -0.29
C ARG A 23 10.23 -10.33 1.00
N PHE A 24 9.17 -9.59 1.30
CA PHE A 24 9.09 -8.75 2.48
C PHE A 24 8.18 -9.38 3.53
N THR A 25 8.57 -9.24 4.79
CA THR A 25 7.86 -9.81 5.94
C THR A 25 7.40 -8.69 6.87
N PHE A 26 6.18 -8.81 7.37
CA PHE A 26 5.52 -7.77 8.14
C PHE A 26 4.96 -8.34 9.43
N ASN A 27 5.02 -7.55 10.51
CA ASN A 27 4.11 -7.79 11.64
C ASN A 27 2.70 -7.29 11.30
N GLU A 28 1.72 -7.74 12.09
CA GLU A 28 0.31 -7.45 11.86
C GLU A 28 0.00 -5.95 11.82
N ARG A 29 0.53 -5.19 12.77
CA ARG A 29 0.29 -3.75 12.89
C ARG A 29 0.84 -2.99 11.68
N ASP A 30 2.09 -3.23 11.33
CA ASP A 30 2.77 -2.56 10.20
C ASP A 30 2.08 -2.88 8.87
N PHE A 31 1.68 -4.15 8.67
CA PHE A 31 0.96 -4.53 7.46
C PHE A 31 -0.40 -3.81 7.36
N SER A 32 -1.18 -3.81 8.45
CA SER A 32 -2.51 -3.21 8.50
C SER A 32 -2.46 -1.70 8.27
N GLU A 33 -1.54 -1.00 8.95
CA GLU A 33 -1.33 0.44 8.76
C GLU A 33 -0.98 0.76 7.30
N ARG A 34 -0.10 -0.03 6.66
CA ARG A 34 0.26 0.17 5.24
C ARG A 34 -0.89 -0.11 4.28
N VAL A 35 -1.70 -1.13 4.56
CA VAL A 35 -2.89 -1.46 3.77
C VAL A 35 -3.90 -0.32 3.82
N GLU A 36 -4.17 0.23 5.00
CA GLU A 36 -5.06 1.38 5.15
C GLU A 36 -4.53 2.62 4.41
N GLN A 37 -3.24 2.95 4.57
CA GLN A 37 -2.63 4.07 3.86
C GLN A 37 -2.67 3.88 2.34
N ALA A 38 -2.47 2.66 1.84
CA ALA A 38 -2.62 2.35 0.43
C ALA A 38 -4.06 2.59 -0.05
N ALA A 39 -5.07 2.09 0.67
CA ALA A 39 -6.48 2.29 0.31
C ALA A 39 -6.88 3.78 0.32
N ARG A 40 -6.35 4.56 1.27
CA ARG A 40 -6.53 6.02 1.30
C ARG A 40 -5.87 6.72 0.13
N LYS A 41 -4.63 6.32 -0.23
CA LYS A 41 -3.90 6.88 -1.38
C LYS A 41 -4.63 6.60 -2.70
N LEU A 42 -5.20 5.41 -2.84
CA LEU A 42 -6.04 5.03 -3.98
C LEU A 42 -7.41 5.72 -3.99
N GLY A 43 -7.78 6.42 -2.91
CA GLY A 43 -9.09 7.05 -2.75
C GLY A 43 -10.24 6.04 -2.67
N PHE A 44 -9.95 4.78 -2.32
CA PHE A 44 -10.99 3.78 -2.04
C PHE A 44 -11.63 4.01 -0.67
N VAL A 45 -10.87 4.54 0.29
CA VAL A 45 -11.35 4.90 1.63
C VAL A 45 -11.01 6.37 1.92
N GLY A 46 -11.99 7.12 2.45
CA GLY A 46 -11.84 8.54 2.76
C GLY A 46 -11.58 8.88 4.24
N ARG A 47 -11.87 7.95 5.15
CA ARG A 47 -11.76 8.12 6.61
C ARG A 47 -10.89 7.02 7.24
N PRO A 48 -10.41 7.20 8.47
CA PRO A 48 -9.87 6.08 9.23
C PRO A 48 -10.88 4.92 9.32
N LEU A 49 -10.38 3.70 9.16
CA LEU A 49 -11.17 2.48 9.27
C LEU A 49 -11.32 2.06 10.73
N GLU A 50 -12.49 1.52 11.06
CA GLU A 50 -12.69 0.78 12.30
C GLU A 50 -11.97 -0.57 12.21
N GLU A 51 -11.76 -1.23 13.35
CA GLU A 51 -10.97 -2.47 13.44
C GLU A 51 -11.45 -3.57 12.49
N THR A 52 -12.77 -3.85 12.46
CA THR A 52 -13.33 -4.89 11.59
C THR A 52 -13.31 -4.50 10.10
N GLU A 53 -13.38 -3.21 9.79
CA GLU A 53 -13.25 -2.71 8.41
C GLU A 53 -11.81 -2.85 7.91
N LEU A 54 -10.84 -2.59 8.79
CA LEU A 54 -9.43 -2.79 8.51
C LEU A 54 -9.12 -4.27 8.33
N GLU A 55 -9.69 -5.14 9.18
CA GLU A 55 -9.56 -6.60 9.05
C GLU A 55 -10.07 -7.09 7.68
N ASP A 56 -11.25 -6.66 7.24
CA ASP A 56 -11.78 -6.99 5.91
C ASP A 56 -10.87 -6.49 4.78
N LEU A 57 -10.30 -5.29 4.91
CA LEU A 57 -9.39 -4.74 3.91
C LEU A 57 -8.04 -5.48 3.87
N VAL A 58 -7.54 -5.92 5.02
CA VAL A 58 -6.35 -6.77 5.13
C VAL A 58 -6.62 -8.14 4.51
N ASN A 59 -7.75 -8.76 4.84
CA ASN A 59 -8.20 -10.03 4.25
C ASN A 59 -8.31 -9.93 2.73
N LEU A 60 -8.91 -8.85 2.21
CA LEU A 60 -8.96 -8.56 0.78
C LEU A 60 -7.54 -8.47 0.18
N THR A 61 -6.62 -7.78 0.85
CA THR A 61 -5.27 -7.59 0.33
C THR A 61 -4.49 -8.90 0.32
N VAL A 62 -4.64 -9.76 1.32
CA VAL A 62 -3.92 -11.03 1.44
C VAL A 62 -4.53 -12.10 0.55
N ASN A 63 -5.84 -12.33 0.67
CA ASN A 63 -6.53 -13.43 0.00
C ASN A 63 -6.97 -13.06 -1.42
N GLY A 64 -7.10 -11.76 -1.69
CA GLY A 64 -7.64 -11.26 -2.95
C GLY A 64 -9.17 -11.26 -3.00
N GLU A 65 -9.85 -11.58 -1.91
CA GLU A 65 -11.31 -11.62 -1.78
C GLU A 65 -11.74 -11.48 -0.31
N VAL A 66 -13.02 -11.17 -0.08
CA VAL A 66 -13.65 -11.14 1.26
C VAL A 66 -14.85 -12.08 1.24
N VAL A 67 -14.66 -13.31 1.71
CA VAL A 67 -15.69 -14.37 1.63
C VAL A 67 -16.80 -14.17 2.67
N ASP A 68 -16.42 -13.87 3.91
CA ASP A 68 -17.34 -13.65 5.03
C ASP A 68 -17.06 -12.25 5.62
N PRO A 69 -17.75 -11.20 5.14
CA PRO A 69 -17.46 -9.84 5.53
C PRO A 69 -17.82 -9.58 7.00
N ALA A 70 -16.85 -9.14 7.78
CA ALA A 70 -17.04 -8.77 9.19
C ALA A 70 -17.58 -7.34 9.37
N SER A 71 -17.61 -6.55 8.28
CA SER A 71 -17.97 -5.14 8.29
C SER A 71 -18.71 -4.69 7.03
N GLY A 72 -19.26 -3.47 7.08
CA GLY A 72 -19.85 -2.84 5.91
C GLY A 72 -18.83 -2.55 4.79
N LEU A 73 -17.53 -2.51 5.08
CA LEU A 73 -16.49 -2.38 4.05
C LEU A 73 -16.41 -3.68 3.23
N GLY A 74 -16.38 -4.83 3.89
CA GLY A 74 -16.37 -6.13 3.22
C GLY A 74 -17.62 -6.35 2.37
N GLU A 75 -18.80 -5.99 2.90
CA GLU A 75 -20.06 -6.02 2.13
C GLU A 75 -19.97 -5.12 0.88
N HIS A 76 -19.48 -3.89 1.03
CA HIS A 76 -19.32 -2.95 -0.07
C HIS A 76 -18.33 -3.42 -1.14
N VAL A 77 -17.24 -4.09 -0.73
CA VAL A 77 -16.27 -4.72 -1.65
C VAL A 77 -16.97 -5.77 -2.50
N ASN A 78 -17.80 -6.61 -1.87
CA ASN A 78 -18.56 -7.65 -2.57
C ASN A 78 -19.61 -7.05 -3.52
N ASP A 79 -20.32 -6.00 -3.09
CA ASP A 79 -21.31 -5.30 -3.93
C ASP A 79 -20.68 -4.61 -5.15
N CYS A 80 -19.49 -4.02 -4.98
CA CYS A 80 -18.78 -3.30 -6.04
C CYS A 80 -17.74 -4.18 -6.76
N TRP A 81 -17.71 -5.48 -6.51
CA TRP A 81 -16.67 -6.39 -7.01
C TRP A 81 -16.36 -6.23 -8.51
N PRO A 82 -17.33 -6.11 -9.42
CA PRO A 82 -17.07 -5.94 -10.86
C PRO A 82 -16.24 -4.69 -11.21
N ASP A 83 -16.28 -3.65 -10.37
CA ASP A 83 -15.49 -2.42 -10.53
C ASP A 83 -14.11 -2.50 -9.86
N LEU A 84 -13.93 -3.42 -8.91
CA LEU A 84 -12.68 -3.63 -8.17
C LEU A 84 -11.74 -4.61 -8.86
N VAL A 85 -12.32 -5.56 -9.59
CA VAL A 85 -11.59 -6.50 -10.42
C VAL A 85 -11.18 -5.88 -11.75
N GLY A 86 -10.05 -6.33 -12.26
CA GLY A 86 -9.54 -5.95 -13.56
C GLY A 86 -8.44 -6.92 -14.00
N PRO A 87 -7.82 -6.70 -15.16
CA PRO A 87 -6.58 -7.38 -15.51
C PRO A 87 -5.59 -7.30 -14.34
N ALA A 88 -4.78 -8.34 -14.15
CA ALA A 88 -4.02 -8.54 -12.91
C ALA A 88 -3.08 -7.37 -12.54
N ASP A 89 -2.74 -6.48 -13.47
CA ASP A 89 -1.94 -5.26 -13.27
C ASP A 89 -2.75 -4.00 -12.89
N ARG A 90 -4.09 -4.11 -12.80
CA ARG A 90 -5.00 -2.95 -12.68
C ARG A 90 -6.12 -3.09 -11.65
N SER A 91 -6.24 -4.23 -10.96
CA SER A 91 -7.25 -4.40 -9.90
C SER A 91 -6.91 -3.61 -8.63
N LEU A 92 -7.90 -3.38 -7.76
CA LEU A 92 -7.68 -2.75 -6.46
C LEU A 92 -6.64 -3.53 -5.65
N VAL A 93 -6.79 -4.85 -5.56
CA VAL A 93 -5.89 -5.76 -4.82
C VAL A 93 -4.44 -5.64 -5.33
N HIS A 94 -4.24 -5.57 -6.65
CA HIS A 94 -2.91 -5.38 -7.23
C HIS A 94 -2.26 -4.09 -6.70
N TRP A 95 -3.00 -2.99 -6.74
CA TRP A 95 -2.48 -1.69 -6.34
C TRP A 95 -2.29 -1.57 -4.83
N LEU A 96 -3.15 -2.19 -4.01
CA LEU A 96 -2.93 -2.30 -2.56
C LEU A 96 -1.60 -2.99 -2.27
N ARG A 97 -1.39 -4.21 -2.81
CA ARG A 97 -0.14 -4.96 -2.63
C ARG A 97 1.07 -4.19 -3.14
N ARG A 98 0.96 -3.57 -4.32
CA ARG A 98 2.05 -2.79 -4.93
C ARG A 98 2.43 -1.57 -4.08
N LEU A 99 1.46 -0.89 -3.46
CA LEU A 99 1.72 0.27 -2.61
C LEU A 99 2.28 -0.13 -1.24
N VAL A 100 1.78 -1.20 -0.63
CA VAL A 100 2.36 -1.78 0.58
C VAL A 100 3.83 -2.14 0.31
N PHE A 101 4.10 -2.88 -0.76
CA PHE A 101 5.45 -3.25 -1.16
C PHE A 101 6.34 -2.02 -1.43
N ARG A 102 5.85 -1.05 -2.21
CA ARG A 102 6.59 0.18 -2.53
C ARG A 102 6.95 0.96 -1.28
N SER A 103 6.02 1.11 -0.33
CA SER A 103 6.26 1.83 0.92
C SER A 103 7.35 1.15 1.76
N ALA A 104 7.28 -0.17 1.90
CA ALA A 104 8.27 -0.96 2.64
C ALA A 104 9.66 -0.91 1.96
N TRP A 105 9.68 -0.93 0.62
CA TRP A 105 10.91 -0.81 -0.14
C TRP A 105 11.57 0.56 0.06
N LEU A 106 10.77 1.64 0.04
CA LEU A 106 11.26 3.00 0.31
C LEU A 106 11.82 3.12 1.72
N ASP A 107 11.11 2.62 2.73
CA ASP A 107 11.59 2.63 4.11
C ASP A 107 12.90 1.86 4.28
N GLN A 108 13.03 0.71 3.61
CA GLN A 108 14.28 -0.06 3.63
C GLN A 108 15.44 0.72 3.00
N ARG A 109 15.21 1.41 1.88
CA ARG A 109 16.23 2.24 1.23
C ARG A 109 16.61 3.46 2.07
N VAL A 110 15.67 4.04 2.81
CA VAL A 110 15.96 5.08 3.80
C VAL A 110 16.80 4.53 4.95
N LYS A 111 16.44 3.37 5.50
CA LYS A 111 17.22 2.69 6.57
C LYS A 111 18.65 2.35 6.13
N GLU A 112 18.85 1.99 4.86
CA GLU A 112 20.16 1.70 4.28
C GLU A 112 20.95 2.95 3.88
N GLY A 113 20.37 4.15 4.00
CA GLY A 113 20.98 5.42 3.62
C GLY A 113 21.03 5.69 2.11
N GLU A 114 20.40 4.85 1.29
CA GLU A 114 20.31 5.05 -0.17
C GLU A 114 19.35 6.20 -0.51
N LEU A 115 18.34 6.42 0.33
CA LEU A 115 17.36 7.51 0.20
C LEU A 115 17.28 8.34 1.49
N ASP A 116 16.90 9.60 1.33
CA ASP A 116 16.56 10.50 2.43
C ASP A 116 15.16 11.10 2.21
N VAL A 117 14.51 11.49 3.29
CA VAL A 117 13.16 12.06 3.26
C VAL A 117 13.26 13.58 3.27
N VAL A 118 12.59 14.23 2.34
CA VAL A 118 12.50 15.69 2.28
C VAL A 118 11.05 16.13 2.38
N PHE A 119 10.84 17.29 3.00
CA PHE A 119 9.56 17.97 3.02
C PHE A 119 9.56 19.07 1.96
N ASP A 120 8.56 19.05 1.09
CA ASP A 120 8.28 20.12 0.14
C ASP A 120 7.31 21.11 0.78
N GLU A 121 7.80 22.30 1.10
CA GLU A 121 7.02 23.39 1.72
C GLU A 121 5.93 23.95 0.81
N ILE A 122 6.05 23.82 -0.51
CA ILE A 122 5.08 24.37 -1.46
C ILE A 122 3.85 23.46 -1.52
N THR A 123 4.08 22.15 -1.64
CA THR A 123 3.00 21.16 -1.72
C THR A 123 2.56 20.65 -0.36
N HIS A 124 3.33 20.94 0.70
CA HIS A 124 3.21 20.35 2.04
C HIS A 124 3.20 18.81 2.01
N THR A 125 4.08 18.22 1.20
CA THR A 125 4.21 16.76 1.07
C THR A 125 5.62 16.28 1.36
N PHE A 126 5.73 14.98 1.64
CA PHE A 126 7.01 14.31 1.78
C PHE A 126 7.41 13.65 0.46
N GLY A 127 8.69 13.77 0.11
CA GLY A 127 9.32 13.12 -1.03
C GLY A 127 10.58 12.38 -0.62
N TYR A 128 11.15 11.65 -1.58
CA TYR A 128 12.41 10.93 -1.39
C TYR A 128 13.47 11.52 -2.31
N VAL A 129 14.70 11.66 -1.81
CA VAL A 129 15.85 12.13 -2.58
C VAL A 129 17.00 11.14 -2.45
N GLN A 130 17.92 11.17 -3.41
CA GLN A 130 19.15 10.36 -3.40
C GLN A 130 20.33 11.21 -2.88
N PRO A 131 20.84 10.99 -1.65
CA PRO A 131 21.91 11.81 -1.08
C PRO A 131 23.19 11.81 -1.94
N GLU A 132 23.55 10.65 -2.48
CA GLU A 132 24.74 10.46 -3.32
C GLU A 132 24.63 11.07 -4.73
N ARG A 133 23.45 11.56 -5.11
CA ARG A 133 23.19 12.18 -6.43
C ARG A 133 22.68 13.61 -6.27
N ASP A 134 23.38 14.41 -5.47
CA ASP A 134 23.05 15.82 -5.24
C ASP A 134 21.60 16.05 -4.81
N ARG A 135 21.07 15.12 -3.99
CA ARG A 135 19.67 15.11 -3.52
C ARG A 135 18.65 15.11 -4.67
N GLU A 136 18.95 14.45 -5.78
CA GLU A 136 18.01 14.24 -6.89
C GLU A 136 16.71 13.58 -6.40
N PRO A 137 15.53 14.19 -6.63
CA PRO A 137 14.24 13.62 -6.25
C PRO A 137 13.92 12.31 -6.97
N ILE A 138 13.31 11.37 -6.25
CA ILE A 138 12.76 10.14 -6.83
C ILE A 138 11.33 10.40 -7.32
N GLU A 139 11.11 10.16 -8.62
CA GLU A 139 9.77 10.14 -9.20
C GLU A 139 9.09 8.78 -8.98
N LEU A 140 7.99 8.78 -8.24
CA LEU A 140 7.19 7.58 -8.01
C LEU A 140 6.13 7.44 -9.10
N SER A 141 5.92 6.22 -9.59
CA SER A 141 4.87 5.98 -10.59
C SER A 141 3.49 6.38 -10.05
N PRO A 142 2.70 7.13 -10.82
CA PRO A 142 1.40 7.61 -10.39
C PRO A 142 0.45 6.45 -10.08
N GLU A 143 -0.43 6.65 -9.10
CA GLU A 143 -1.45 5.69 -8.73
C GLU A 143 -2.79 5.94 -9.45
N PRO A 144 -3.58 4.89 -9.73
CA PRO A 144 -4.96 5.05 -10.18
C PRO A 144 -5.86 5.51 -9.02
N SER A 145 -7.12 5.82 -9.34
CA SER A 145 -8.10 6.29 -8.37
C SER A 145 -9.34 5.39 -8.37
N TRP A 146 -9.75 4.95 -7.18
CA TRP A 146 -10.96 4.19 -6.90
C TRP A 146 -12.11 5.03 -6.32
N ARG A 147 -11.99 6.37 -6.33
CA ARG A 147 -13.00 7.30 -5.80
C ARG A 147 -14.43 7.06 -6.27
N ARG A 148 -14.62 6.53 -7.50
CA ARG A 148 -15.95 6.23 -8.06
C ARG A 148 -16.73 5.20 -7.24
N VAL A 149 -16.01 4.27 -6.60
CA VAL A 149 -16.54 3.17 -5.79
C VAL A 149 -16.00 3.25 -4.36
N ALA A 150 -15.66 4.45 -3.90
CA ALA A 150 -15.12 4.65 -2.57
C ALA A 150 -16.12 4.23 -1.48
N TYR A 151 -15.62 3.49 -0.50
CA TYR A 151 -16.36 3.14 0.70
C TYR A 151 -16.58 4.39 1.58
N GLY A 152 -17.79 4.53 2.13
CA GLY A 152 -18.17 5.66 2.98
C GLY A 152 -18.50 6.96 2.24
N LEU A 153 -18.41 6.98 0.90
CA LEU A 153 -18.93 8.10 0.10
C LEU A 153 -20.46 7.94 -0.03
N ARG A 154 -21.23 8.56 0.87
CA ARG A 154 -22.69 8.63 0.71
C ARG A 154 -22.99 9.31 -0.63
N ARG A 155 -23.53 8.56 -1.60
CA ARG A 155 -24.22 9.13 -2.76
C ARG A 155 -25.48 9.81 -2.24
N TYR A 156 -25.46 11.14 -2.16
CA TYR A 156 -26.67 11.94 -2.01
C TYR A 156 -27.32 12.16 -3.37
#